data_AF-A0A1G8MWY8-F1
#
_entry.id   AF-A0A1G8MWY8-F1
#
_cell.length_a   1.000
_cell.length_b   1.000
_cell.length_c   1.000
_cell.angle_alpha   90.00
_cell.angle_beta   90.00
_cell.angle_gamma   90.00
#
_symmetry.space_group_name_H-M   'P 1'
#
loop_
_entity.id
_entity.type
_entity.pdbx_description
1 polymer ?
#
loop_
_entity_poly.entity_id
_entity_poly.type
_entity_poly.pdbx_seq_one_letter_code
_entity_poly.pdbx_strand_id
1 'polypeptide(L)'
;MAFADHPTLHPANWLRDLHAQVPRKAARDLWNRLRYGPEAPLSDELIHVDPARIDWTYDAKSGRRALRRRQSGMILGGSWDQCRIPLDGQIKITSCEDHFLRGVPWEDTPLFHRMLRELAEGKQPDGCTSRADLHNRYETLDRIFEETQRRGRLLTQAELPDFFRREHGGILVHVGRDGTLLRASGGMHRFAIARILKLPRIPAQLGVVHAEAIGAGHLRPLRAA
;
A
#
# COMPACT_ATOMS: atom_id res chain seq x y z
N MET A 1 -0.15 -26.22 -4.55
CA MET A 1 -1.33 -25.64 -3.88
C MET A 1 -2.04 -24.79 -4.91
N ALA A 2 -3.31 -25.07 -5.20
CA ALA A 2 -4.07 -24.39 -6.24
C ALA A 2 -4.17 -22.89 -5.88
N PHE A 3 -3.57 -22.03 -6.70
CA PHE A 3 -3.73 -20.59 -6.59
C PHE A 3 -5.20 -20.30 -6.92
N ALA A 4 -5.90 -19.66 -5.99
CA ALA A 4 -7.30 -19.37 -6.17
C ALA A 4 -7.47 -18.27 -7.22
N ASP A 5 -7.71 -18.66 -8.46
CA ASP A 5 -8.28 -17.79 -9.49
C ASP A 5 -9.70 -17.43 -9.07
N HIS A 6 -9.84 -16.40 -8.23
CA HIS A 6 -11.14 -15.84 -7.92
C HIS A 6 -11.43 -14.69 -8.89
N PRO A 7 -12.39 -14.86 -9.83
CA PRO A 7 -12.78 -13.77 -10.71
C PRO A 7 -13.34 -12.62 -9.89
N THR A 8 -13.11 -11.40 -10.38
CA THR A 8 -13.37 -10.09 -9.75
C THR A 8 -14.81 -9.80 -9.31
N LEU A 9 -15.74 -10.76 -9.41
CA LEU A 9 -17.17 -10.67 -9.06
C LEU A 9 -17.69 -12.08 -8.75
N HIS A 10 -17.25 -12.69 -7.65
CA HIS A 10 -17.74 -14.00 -7.22
C HIS A 10 -18.91 -13.83 -6.21
N PRO A 11 -20.02 -14.59 -6.32
CA PRO A 11 -21.19 -14.43 -5.43
C PRO A 11 -20.85 -14.50 -3.93
N ALA A 12 -19.85 -15.32 -3.57
CA ALA A 12 -19.36 -15.45 -2.20
C ALA A 12 -18.65 -14.20 -1.64
N ASN A 13 -18.27 -13.23 -2.48
CA ASN A 13 -17.51 -12.03 -2.12
C ASN A 13 -18.30 -10.72 -2.24
N TRP A 14 -19.61 -10.77 -2.48
CA TRP A 14 -20.41 -9.58 -2.81
C TRP A 14 -20.34 -8.45 -1.76
N LEU A 15 -20.28 -8.80 -0.46
CA LEU A 15 -20.06 -7.85 0.63
C LEU A 15 -18.67 -7.17 0.56
N ARG A 16 -17.63 -7.94 0.26
CA ARG A 16 -16.26 -7.42 0.04
C ARG A 16 -16.21 -6.55 -1.21
N ASP A 17 -16.92 -6.94 -2.28
CA ASP A 17 -17.03 -6.17 -3.52
C ASP A 17 -17.68 -4.81 -3.32
N LEU A 18 -18.79 -4.75 -2.57
CA LEU A 18 -19.45 -3.50 -2.21
C LEU A 18 -18.58 -2.62 -1.31
N HIS A 19 -17.97 -3.19 -0.27
CA HIS A 19 -17.06 -2.47 0.62
C HIS A 19 -15.84 -1.89 -0.12
N ALA A 20 -15.32 -2.62 -1.11
CA ALA A 20 -14.21 -2.21 -1.96
C ALA A 20 -14.63 -1.31 -3.14
N GLN A 21 -15.93 -1.06 -3.32
CA GLN A 21 -16.54 -0.29 -4.41
C GLN A 21 -16.20 -0.82 -5.82
N VAL A 22 -16.16 -2.14 -5.98
CA VAL A 22 -15.76 -2.80 -7.24
C VAL A 22 -16.61 -2.35 -8.44
N PRO A 23 -17.96 -2.27 -8.37
CA PRO A 23 -18.77 -1.83 -9.53
C PRO A 23 -18.43 -0.40 -9.96
N ARG A 24 -18.29 0.53 -9.01
CA ARG A 24 -17.91 1.93 -9.28
C ARG A 24 -16.50 2.02 -9.88
N LYS A 25 -15.60 1.17 -9.42
CA LYS A 25 -14.24 1.06 -9.94
C LYS A 25 -14.22 0.48 -11.36
N ALA A 26 -15.03 -0.53 -11.66
CA ALA A 26 -15.14 -1.07 -13.02
C ALA A 26 -15.68 -0.03 -14.02
N ALA A 27 -16.72 0.72 -13.64
CA ALA A 27 -17.24 1.82 -14.46
C ALA A 27 -16.18 2.91 -14.69
N ARG A 28 -15.38 3.23 -13.66
CA ARG A 28 -14.25 4.16 -13.77
C ARG A 28 -13.16 3.64 -14.70
N ASP A 29 -12.78 2.37 -14.57
CA ASP A 29 -11.76 1.74 -15.42
C ASP A 29 -12.18 1.80 -16.90
N LEU A 30 -13.46 1.52 -17.19
CA LEU A 30 -14.02 1.66 -18.53
C LEU A 30 -13.98 3.11 -19.02
N TRP A 31 -14.46 4.06 -18.22
CA TRP A 31 -14.45 5.49 -18.58
C TRP A 31 -13.05 6.03 -18.83
N ASN A 32 -12.09 5.64 -17.98
CA ASN A 32 -10.69 6.01 -18.13
C ASN A 32 -10.13 5.50 -19.46
N ARG A 33 -10.42 4.24 -19.82
CA ARG A 33 -9.95 3.66 -21.09
C ARG A 33 -10.56 4.34 -22.31
N LEU A 34 -11.84 4.71 -22.24
CA LEU A 34 -12.50 5.48 -23.30
C LEU A 34 -11.87 6.86 -23.49
N ARG A 35 -11.47 7.54 -22.39
CA ARG A 35 -10.95 8.91 -22.43
C ARG A 35 -9.45 9.01 -22.69
N TYR A 36 -8.65 8.11 -22.13
CA TYR A 36 -7.19 8.17 -22.13
C TYR A 36 -6.53 7.02 -22.91
N GLY A 37 -7.34 6.17 -23.54
CA GLY A 37 -6.88 5.04 -24.33
C GLY A 37 -6.69 3.74 -23.54
N PRO A 38 -6.32 2.64 -24.22
CA PRO A 38 -6.24 1.30 -23.63
C PRO A 38 -5.24 1.20 -22.46
N GLU A 39 -4.21 2.05 -22.46
CA GLU A 39 -3.18 2.14 -21.43
C GLU A 39 -3.60 2.91 -20.18
N ALA A 40 -4.85 3.38 -20.09
CA ALA A 40 -5.33 4.06 -18.90
C ALA A 40 -5.22 3.17 -17.63
N PRO A 41 -4.96 3.76 -16.45
CA PRO A 41 -4.77 3.02 -15.21
C PRO A 41 -6.05 2.26 -14.82
N LEU A 42 -5.85 1.06 -14.32
CA LEU A 42 -6.90 0.24 -13.75
C LEU A 42 -6.94 0.40 -12.23
N SER A 43 -8.13 0.26 -11.66
CA SER A 43 -8.30 0.20 -10.22
C SER A 43 -7.63 -1.04 -9.63
N ASP A 44 -6.96 -0.85 -8.50
CA ASP A 44 -6.19 -1.85 -7.76
C ASP A 44 -5.11 -2.56 -8.61
N GLU A 45 -4.66 -1.92 -9.70
CA GLU A 45 -3.64 -2.46 -10.62
C GLU A 45 -2.32 -2.78 -9.89
N LEU A 46 -1.71 -3.90 -10.27
CA LEU A 46 -0.36 -4.27 -9.84
C LEU A 46 0.66 -3.41 -10.60
N ILE A 47 1.50 -2.73 -9.83
CA ILE A 47 2.71 -2.07 -10.33
C ILE A 47 3.91 -2.56 -9.54
N HIS A 48 5.09 -2.48 -10.12
CA HIS A 48 6.33 -2.84 -9.49
C HIS A 48 7.22 -1.60 -9.32
N VAL A 49 7.51 -1.27 -8.07
CA VAL A 49 8.24 -0.05 -7.69
C VAL A 49 9.54 -0.42 -6.98
N ASP A 50 10.55 0.43 -7.12
CA ASP A 50 11.74 0.37 -6.28
C ASP A 50 11.46 1.14 -4.97
N PRO A 51 11.45 0.46 -3.80
CA PRO A 51 11.19 1.13 -2.52
C PRO A 51 12.23 2.22 -2.20
N ALA A 52 13.48 2.09 -2.68
CA ALA A 52 14.53 3.08 -2.43
C ALA A 52 14.25 4.42 -3.14
N ARG A 53 13.42 4.43 -4.19
CA ARG A 53 13.03 5.64 -4.94
C ARG A 53 11.79 6.36 -4.36
N ILE A 54 11.25 5.88 -3.25
CA ILE A 54 10.04 6.42 -2.62
C ILE A 54 10.45 7.13 -1.33
N ASP A 55 10.61 8.45 -1.40
CA ASP A 55 11.03 9.30 -0.27
C ASP A 55 9.88 10.09 0.35
N TRP A 56 8.69 10.00 -0.25
CA TRP A 56 7.55 10.83 0.09
C TRP A 56 6.31 10.01 0.41
N THR A 57 5.54 10.50 1.39
CA THR A 57 4.19 10.02 1.69
C THR A 57 3.19 11.11 1.35
N TYR A 58 2.07 10.73 0.73
CA TYR A 58 0.97 11.66 0.46
C TYR A 58 0.36 12.16 1.78
N ASP A 59 0.30 13.49 1.95
CA ASP A 59 -0.33 14.13 3.10
C ASP A 59 -1.78 14.50 2.79
N ALA A 60 -2.69 13.64 3.25
CA ALA A 60 -4.12 13.86 3.10
C ALA A 60 -4.63 15.11 3.83
N LYS A 61 -3.93 15.61 4.85
CA LYS A 61 -4.32 16.83 5.58
C LYS A 61 -4.05 18.07 4.72
N SER A 62 -2.80 18.24 4.28
CA SER A 62 -2.43 19.31 3.35
C SER A 62 -3.24 19.26 2.05
N GLY A 63 -3.43 18.07 1.49
CA GLY A 63 -4.22 17.89 0.27
C GLY A 63 -5.73 18.03 0.43
N ARG A 64 -6.22 18.19 1.67
CA ARG A 64 -7.66 18.26 2.05
C ARG A 64 -8.51 17.15 1.41
N ARG A 65 -7.88 16.02 1.08
CA ARG A 65 -8.49 14.93 0.32
C ARG A 65 -7.86 13.61 0.71
N ALA A 66 -8.67 12.70 1.22
CA ALA A 66 -8.22 11.34 1.51
C ALA A 66 -8.14 10.52 0.20
N LEU A 67 -6.93 10.35 -0.33
CA LEU A 67 -6.64 9.48 -1.45
C LEU A 67 -6.24 8.10 -0.93
N ARG A 68 -7.24 7.21 -0.77
CA ARG A 68 -7.07 5.86 -0.25
C ARG A 68 -7.37 4.83 -1.34
N ARG A 69 -7.42 3.54 -0.99
CA ARG A 69 -7.72 2.43 -1.92
C ARG A 69 -9.02 2.58 -2.71
N ARG A 70 -10.00 3.36 -2.22
CA ARG A 70 -11.26 3.62 -2.95
C ARG A 70 -11.03 4.49 -4.19
N GLN A 71 -10.03 5.37 -4.15
CA GLN A 71 -9.63 6.25 -5.25
C GLN A 71 -8.62 5.61 -6.21
N SER A 72 -8.18 4.37 -5.95
CA SER A 72 -7.29 3.64 -6.84
C SER A 72 -7.81 3.62 -8.30
N GLY A 73 -6.92 3.88 -9.25
CA GLY A 73 -7.22 4.03 -10.68
C GLY A 73 -7.76 5.40 -11.09
N MET A 74 -7.99 6.36 -10.18
CA MET A 74 -8.42 7.70 -10.58
C MET A 74 -7.28 8.50 -11.22
N ILE A 75 -7.58 9.18 -12.33
CA ILE A 75 -6.70 10.19 -12.93
C ILE A 75 -7.11 11.57 -12.41
N LEU A 76 -6.17 12.31 -11.81
CA LEU A 76 -6.42 13.60 -11.16
C LEU A 76 -5.42 14.66 -11.63
N GLY A 77 -5.89 15.84 -12.03
CA GLY A 77 -5.04 17.02 -12.16
C GLY A 77 -4.96 17.82 -10.85
N GLY A 78 -4.44 19.04 -10.92
CA GLY A 78 -4.30 19.94 -9.78
C GLY A 78 -2.95 19.80 -9.08
N SER A 79 -2.89 20.06 -7.78
CA SER A 79 -1.65 20.09 -6.98
C SER A 79 -1.60 19.04 -5.86
N TRP A 80 -2.46 18.02 -5.91
CA TRP A 80 -2.54 16.99 -4.87
C TRP A 80 -1.20 16.24 -4.68
N ASP A 81 -0.41 16.11 -5.74
CA ASP A 81 0.89 15.43 -5.72
C ASP A 81 1.98 16.23 -5.00
N GLN A 82 1.77 17.53 -4.79
CA GLN A 82 2.64 18.41 -4.02
C GLN A 82 2.33 18.36 -2.52
N CYS A 83 1.15 17.88 -2.13
CA CYS A 83 0.75 17.67 -0.74
C CYS A 83 1.40 16.39 -0.21
N ARG A 84 2.68 16.48 0.15
CA ARG A 84 3.50 15.35 0.57
C ARG A 84 4.38 15.71 1.77
N ILE A 85 4.70 14.71 2.57
CA ILE A 85 5.63 14.78 3.70
C ILE A 85 6.76 13.77 3.50
N PRO A 86 7.96 14.02 4.05
CA PRO A 86 9.03 13.05 4.05
C PRO A 86 8.58 11.71 4.61
N LEU A 87 9.06 10.64 4.00
CA LEU A 87 8.83 9.29 4.47
C LEU A 87 9.61 9.02 5.76
N ASP A 88 10.85 9.51 5.81
CA ASP A 88 11.76 9.34 6.94
C ASP A 88 11.20 9.97 8.22
N GLY A 89 11.52 9.35 9.36
CA GLY A 89 11.03 9.77 10.67
C GLY A 89 9.58 9.39 10.97
N GLN A 90 8.87 8.70 10.05
CA GLN A 90 7.59 8.11 10.40
C GLN A 90 7.77 7.00 11.42
N ILE A 91 7.05 7.10 12.55
CA ILE A 91 7.16 6.19 13.71
C ILE A 91 7.13 4.71 13.33
N LYS A 92 6.31 4.31 12.34
CA LYS A 92 6.23 2.92 11.89
C LYS A 92 7.50 2.43 11.19
N ILE A 93 8.17 3.31 10.44
CA ILE A 93 9.45 3.00 9.78
C ILE A 93 10.55 2.96 10.84
N THR A 94 10.67 4.00 11.67
CA THR A 94 11.67 4.07 12.73
C THR A 94 11.59 2.87 13.66
N SER A 95 10.40 2.45 14.09
CA SER A 95 10.25 1.26 14.94
C SER A 95 10.56 -0.05 14.23
N CYS A 96 10.32 -0.17 12.91
CA CYS A 96 10.79 -1.32 12.15
C CYS A 96 12.33 -1.34 12.07
N GLU A 97 12.97 -0.19 11.90
CA GLU A 97 14.44 -0.10 11.89
C GLU A 97 15.02 -0.42 13.27
N ASP A 98 14.45 0.10 14.35
CA ASP A 98 14.85 -0.22 15.72
C ASP A 98 14.83 -1.72 15.96
N HIS A 99 13.72 -2.37 15.59
CA HIS A 99 13.56 -3.80 15.79
C HIS A 99 14.49 -4.62 14.88
N PHE A 100 14.36 -4.48 13.55
CA PHE A 100 15.03 -5.36 12.61
C PHE A 100 16.51 -5.05 12.36
N LEU A 101 16.95 -3.80 12.52
CA LEU A 101 18.37 -3.42 12.32
C LEU A 101 19.15 -3.32 13.64
N ARG A 102 18.49 -2.89 14.73
CA ARG A 102 19.15 -2.63 16.01
C ARG A 102 18.84 -3.68 17.09
N GLY A 103 17.96 -4.64 16.80
CA GLY A 103 17.60 -5.72 17.72
C GLY A 103 16.78 -5.28 18.93
N VAL A 104 16.14 -4.11 18.85
CA VAL A 104 15.30 -3.58 19.94
C VAL A 104 14.00 -4.39 20.03
N PRO A 105 13.63 -4.96 21.19
CA PRO A 105 12.34 -5.64 21.34
C PRO A 105 11.17 -4.74 20.96
N TRP A 106 10.11 -5.30 20.38
CA TRP A 106 8.97 -4.51 19.91
C TRP A 106 8.39 -3.64 21.02
N GLU A 107 8.34 -4.16 22.24
CA GLU A 107 7.83 -3.53 23.45
C GLU A 107 8.50 -2.19 23.75
N ASP A 108 9.78 -2.07 23.42
CA ASP A 108 10.60 -0.89 23.67
C ASP A 108 10.58 0.10 22.49
N THR A 109 9.95 -0.28 21.37
CA THR A 109 9.86 0.61 20.21
C THR A 109 8.88 1.76 20.44
N PRO A 110 9.14 2.95 19.85
CA PRO A 110 8.22 4.09 19.93
C PRO A 110 6.78 3.77 19.48
N LEU A 111 6.64 2.93 18.44
CA LEU A 111 5.34 2.51 17.91
C LEU A 111 4.55 1.68 18.92
N PHE A 112 5.18 0.71 19.59
CA PHE A 112 4.49 -0.15 20.55
C PHE A 112 4.03 0.65 21.77
N HIS A 113 4.89 1.53 22.30
CA HIS A 113 4.53 2.46 23.37
C HIS A 113 3.34 3.35 22.98
N ARG A 114 3.30 3.86 21.75
CA ARG A 114 2.17 4.63 21.24
C ARG A 114 0.88 3.78 21.20
N MET A 115 0.95 2.56 20.70
CA MET A 115 -0.23 1.69 20.62
C MET A 115 -0.76 1.30 22.00
N LEU A 116 0.11 1.05 22.98
CA LEU A 116 -0.29 0.82 24.37
C LEU A 116 -1.04 2.02 24.96
N ARG A 117 -0.57 3.25 24.70
CA ARG A 117 -1.30 4.46 25.13
C ARG A 117 -2.65 4.57 24.44
N GLU A 118 -2.73 4.33 23.13
CA GLU A 118 -4.00 4.35 22.40
C GLU A 118 -4.99 3.30 22.94
N LEU A 119 -4.52 2.10 23.33
CA LEU A 119 -5.35 1.09 24.01
C LEU A 119 -5.84 1.56 25.38
N ALA A 120 -4.98 2.17 26.19
CA ALA A 120 -5.36 2.70 27.51
C ALA A 120 -6.42 3.82 27.41
N GLU A 121 -6.45 4.55 26.30
CA GLU A 121 -7.47 5.55 25.97
C GLU A 121 -8.76 4.93 25.40
N GLY A 122 -8.89 3.60 25.38
CA GLY A 122 -10.05 2.89 24.84
C GLY A 122 -10.13 2.87 23.31
N LYS A 123 -9.05 3.24 22.60
CA LYS A 123 -8.97 3.14 21.14
C LYS A 123 -8.57 1.73 20.72
N GLN A 124 -8.77 1.42 19.45
CA GLN A 124 -8.44 0.11 18.86
C GLN A 124 -7.40 0.27 17.73
N PRO A 125 -6.13 0.57 18.07
CA PRO A 125 -5.12 0.89 17.09
C PRO A 125 -4.79 -0.31 16.21
N ASP A 126 -4.82 -0.12 14.90
CA ASP A 126 -4.65 -1.18 13.90
C ASP A 126 -5.56 -2.41 14.13
N GLY A 127 -6.70 -2.25 14.81
CA GLY A 127 -7.65 -3.32 15.12
C GLY A 127 -7.32 -4.16 16.36
N CYS A 128 -6.27 -3.82 17.10
CA CYS A 128 -5.94 -4.47 18.37
C CYS A 128 -6.84 -3.94 19.49
N THR A 129 -7.33 -4.82 20.36
CA THR A 129 -8.15 -4.44 21.53
C THR A 129 -7.46 -4.78 22.85
N SER A 130 -6.37 -5.53 22.81
CA SER A 130 -5.59 -5.92 23.98
C SER A 130 -4.08 -5.84 23.73
N ARG A 131 -3.30 -5.88 24.82
CA ARG A 131 -1.84 -6.02 24.75
C ARG A 131 -1.42 -7.34 24.08
N ALA A 132 -2.15 -8.43 24.32
CA ALA A 132 -1.89 -9.71 23.67
C ALA A 132 -2.05 -9.60 22.14
N ASP A 133 -3.04 -8.87 21.65
CA ASP A 133 -3.20 -8.62 20.22
C ASP A 133 -2.04 -7.84 19.62
N LEU A 134 -1.44 -6.90 20.38
CA LEU A 134 -0.24 -6.20 19.94
C LEU A 134 0.93 -7.17 19.78
N HIS A 135 1.22 -8.00 20.77
CA HIS A 135 2.29 -9.01 20.65
C HIS A 135 2.05 -9.94 19.46
N ASN A 136 0.85 -10.53 19.33
CA ASN A 136 0.50 -11.41 18.22
C ASN A 136 0.67 -10.72 16.84
N ARG A 137 0.32 -9.44 16.77
CA ARG A 137 0.48 -8.63 15.56
C ARG A 137 1.95 -8.45 15.19
N TYR A 138 2.81 -8.17 16.16
CA TYR A 138 4.24 -7.94 15.91
C TYR A 138 5.02 -9.22 15.69
N GLU A 139 4.69 -10.32 16.38
CA GLU A 139 5.21 -11.66 16.04
C GLU A 139 4.84 -12.05 14.59
N THR A 140 3.64 -11.70 14.14
CA THR A 140 3.24 -11.89 12.74
C THR A 140 4.09 -11.04 11.80
N LEU A 141 4.50 -9.85 12.23
CA LEU A 141 5.37 -9.00 11.44
C LEU A 141 6.79 -9.57 11.33
N ASP A 142 7.30 -10.19 12.39
CA ASP A 142 8.61 -10.86 12.40
C ASP A 142 8.62 -12.04 11.43
N ARG A 143 7.57 -12.88 11.45
CA ARG A 143 7.40 -13.96 10.46
C ARG A 143 7.40 -13.43 9.02
N ILE A 144 6.69 -12.32 8.76
CA ILE A 144 6.67 -11.69 7.43
C ILE A 144 8.07 -11.21 7.04
N PHE A 145 8.83 -10.62 7.97
CA PHE A 145 10.19 -10.18 7.72
C PHE A 145 11.09 -11.36 7.36
N GLU A 146 11.12 -12.41 8.17
CA GLU A 146 11.95 -13.60 7.97
C GLU A 146 11.61 -14.29 6.64
N GLU A 147 10.33 -14.47 6.34
CA GLU A 147 9.91 -15.06 5.07
C GLU A 147 10.30 -14.20 3.87
N THR A 148 10.16 -12.88 3.98
CA THR A 148 10.53 -11.94 2.91
C THR A 148 12.04 -11.93 2.70
N GLN A 149 12.81 -11.94 3.78
CA GLN A 149 14.27 -12.00 3.74
C GLN A 149 14.74 -13.29 3.08
N ARG A 150 14.21 -14.44 3.51
CA ARG A 150 14.54 -15.75 2.94
C ARG A 150 14.18 -15.83 1.45
N ARG A 151 13.06 -15.22 1.04
CA ARG A 151 12.58 -15.23 -0.35
C ARG A 151 13.31 -14.21 -1.24
N GLY A 152 13.87 -13.15 -0.66
CA GLY A 152 14.47 -12.03 -1.40
C GLY A 152 13.45 -11.17 -2.17
N ARG A 153 12.14 -11.36 -1.92
CA ARG A 153 11.06 -10.56 -2.53
C ARG A 153 9.78 -10.61 -1.70
N LEU A 154 8.95 -9.59 -1.86
CA LEU A 154 7.56 -9.60 -1.42
C LEU A 154 6.68 -10.38 -2.41
N LEU A 155 5.66 -11.04 -1.88
CA LEU A 155 4.61 -11.69 -2.67
C LEU A 155 3.61 -10.64 -3.19
N THR A 156 3.12 -10.85 -4.40
CA THR A 156 1.93 -10.17 -4.93
C THR A 156 0.68 -10.62 -4.18
N GLN A 157 -0.43 -9.87 -4.24
CA GLN A 157 -1.69 -10.34 -3.65
C GLN A 157 -2.17 -11.66 -4.28
N ALA A 158 -1.88 -11.90 -5.56
CA ALA A 158 -2.28 -13.13 -6.27
C ALA A 158 -1.59 -14.40 -5.74
N GLU A 159 -0.44 -14.25 -5.08
CA GLU A 159 0.29 -15.35 -4.46
C GLU A 159 -0.17 -15.62 -3.01
N LEU A 160 -1.07 -14.81 -2.45
CA LEU A 160 -1.56 -14.96 -1.08
C LEU A 160 -2.89 -15.75 -1.04
N PRO A 161 -3.14 -16.53 0.02
CA PRO A 161 -4.36 -17.34 0.14
C PRO A 161 -5.64 -16.50 0.16
N ASP A 162 -5.56 -15.25 0.65
CA ASP A 162 -6.71 -14.32 0.75
C ASP A 162 -6.87 -13.42 -0.49
N PHE A 163 -6.34 -13.85 -1.64
CA PHE A 163 -6.44 -13.11 -2.90
C PHE A 163 -7.89 -12.73 -3.19
N PHE A 164 -8.09 -11.46 -3.52
CA PHE A 164 -9.40 -10.90 -3.82
C PHE A 164 -9.49 -10.38 -5.25
N ARG A 165 -8.64 -9.43 -5.63
CA ARG A 165 -8.52 -8.92 -7.00
C ARG A 165 -7.25 -8.12 -7.19
N ARG A 166 -6.59 -8.30 -8.33
CA ARG A 166 -5.39 -7.55 -8.74
C ARG A 166 -4.43 -7.38 -7.53
N GLU A 167 -3.97 -6.17 -7.24
CA GLU A 167 -3.12 -5.91 -6.06
C GLU A 167 -3.91 -5.27 -4.90
N HIS A 168 -5.22 -5.53 -4.81
CA HIS A 168 -6.06 -4.96 -3.75
C HIS A 168 -5.59 -5.40 -2.37
N GLY A 169 -5.17 -4.43 -1.55
CA GLY A 169 -4.60 -4.70 -0.23
C GLY A 169 -3.08 -4.60 -0.20
N GLY A 170 -2.41 -4.48 -1.35
CA GLY A 170 -0.98 -4.23 -1.47
C GLY A 170 -0.53 -2.88 -0.92
N ILE A 171 0.76 -2.58 -1.07
CA ILE A 171 1.36 -1.29 -0.70
C ILE A 171 0.82 -0.21 -1.65
N LEU A 172 0.06 0.76 -1.13
CA LEU A 172 -0.59 1.75 -1.98
C LEU A 172 0.39 2.86 -2.38
N VAL A 173 0.55 3.10 -3.69
CA VAL A 173 1.46 4.12 -4.23
C VAL A 173 0.73 5.01 -5.24
N HIS A 174 0.81 6.33 -5.08
CA HIS A 174 0.34 7.30 -6.07
C HIS A 174 1.47 7.72 -7.00
N VAL A 175 1.12 8.16 -8.20
CA VAL A 175 2.07 8.64 -9.20
C VAL A 175 1.80 10.13 -9.46
N GLY A 176 2.75 10.98 -9.07
CA GLY A 176 2.72 12.43 -9.25
C GLY A 176 2.99 12.87 -10.68
N ARG A 177 2.89 14.17 -10.97
CA ARG A 177 2.96 14.72 -12.34
C ARG A 177 4.24 14.39 -13.09
N ASP A 178 5.35 14.34 -12.36
CA ASP A 178 6.73 14.14 -12.83
C ASP A 178 7.19 12.68 -12.65
N GLY A 179 6.27 11.77 -12.34
CA GLY A 179 6.58 10.38 -12.03
C GLY A 179 7.07 10.15 -10.60
N THR A 180 7.10 11.18 -9.75
CA THR A 180 7.36 11.00 -8.31
C THR A 180 6.36 10.01 -7.72
N LEU A 181 6.88 9.00 -7.01
CA LEU A 181 6.07 8.01 -6.34
C LEU A 181 5.78 8.46 -4.91
N LEU A 182 4.50 8.49 -4.54
CA LEU A 182 4.07 8.84 -3.19
C LEU A 182 3.49 7.61 -2.51
N ARG A 183 4.10 7.17 -1.41
CA ARG A 183 3.52 6.15 -0.55
C ARG A 183 2.21 6.69 0.05
N ALA A 184 1.17 5.87 0.09
CA ALA A 184 -0.15 6.27 0.55
C ALA A 184 -0.67 5.34 1.66
N SER A 185 -1.98 5.40 1.96
CA SER A 185 -2.55 4.63 3.06
C SER A 185 -2.43 3.11 2.85
N GLY A 186 -1.92 2.39 3.86
CA GLY A 186 -1.88 0.93 3.88
C GLY A 186 -0.58 0.32 3.34
N GLY A 187 -0.15 -0.81 3.92
CA GLY A 187 1.13 -1.43 3.57
C GLY A 187 2.35 -0.83 4.28
N MET A 188 2.15 0.11 5.22
CA MET A 188 2.98 0.34 6.43
C MET A 188 4.30 -0.41 6.52
N HIS A 189 4.22 -1.46 7.32
CA HIS A 189 5.32 -2.31 7.70
C HIS A 189 5.89 -3.11 6.53
N ARG A 190 5.06 -3.61 5.58
CA ARG A 190 5.58 -4.32 4.39
C ARG A 190 6.52 -3.43 3.56
N PHE A 191 6.19 -2.15 3.42
CA PHE A 191 7.06 -1.19 2.77
C PHE A 191 8.34 -0.93 3.57
N ALA A 192 8.25 -0.80 4.90
CA ALA A 192 9.43 -0.66 5.77
C ALA A 192 10.35 -1.88 5.69
N ILE A 193 9.80 -3.10 5.75
CA ILE A 193 10.53 -4.37 5.56
C ILE A 193 11.26 -4.36 4.21
N ALA A 194 10.58 -3.96 3.13
CA ALA A 194 11.19 -3.89 1.80
C ALA A 194 12.38 -2.91 1.73
N ARG A 195 12.27 -1.73 2.39
CA ARG A 195 13.37 -0.76 2.50
C ARG A 195 14.55 -1.32 3.30
N ILE A 196 14.26 -1.92 4.47
CA ILE A 196 15.27 -2.51 5.37
C ILE A 196 16.05 -3.62 4.67
N LEU A 197 15.34 -4.51 3.96
CA LEU A 197 15.92 -5.59 3.18
C LEU A 197 16.54 -5.14 1.86
N LYS A 198 16.47 -3.84 1.52
CA LYS A 198 16.98 -3.25 0.28
C LYS A 198 16.52 -4.01 -0.97
N LEU A 199 15.24 -4.39 -0.99
CA LEU A 199 14.68 -5.10 -2.14
C LEU A 199 14.72 -4.18 -3.37
N PRO A 200 15.26 -4.63 -4.52
CA PRO A 200 15.39 -3.78 -5.70
C PRO A 200 14.02 -3.41 -6.29
N ARG A 201 13.01 -4.25 -6.03
CA ARG A 201 11.68 -4.10 -6.58
C ARG A 201 10.63 -4.79 -5.73
N ILE A 202 9.46 -4.17 -5.57
CA ILE A 202 8.33 -4.73 -4.83
C ILE A 202 7.00 -4.57 -5.59
N PRO A 203 6.06 -5.52 -5.42
CA PRO A 203 4.70 -5.33 -5.86
C PRO A 203 4.00 -4.25 -5.01
N ALA A 204 3.27 -3.38 -5.69
CA ALA A 204 2.52 -2.29 -5.10
C ALA A 204 1.18 -2.14 -5.82
N GLN A 205 0.18 -1.68 -5.05
CA GLN A 205 -1.13 -1.33 -5.56
C GLN A 205 -1.08 0.09 -6.12
N LEU A 206 -1.43 0.25 -7.40
CA LEU A 206 -1.59 1.56 -8.01
C LEU A 206 -2.70 2.35 -7.30
N GLY A 207 -2.39 3.55 -6.87
CA GLY A 207 -3.35 4.48 -6.28
C GLY A 207 -3.91 5.44 -7.32
N VAL A 208 -3.84 6.74 -7.07
CA VAL A 208 -4.19 7.75 -8.09
C VAL A 208 -3.00 8.09 -8.96
N VAL A 209 -3.28 8.57 -10.16
CA VAL A 209 -2.27 8.96 -11.15
C VAL A 209 -2.51 10.40 -11.57
N HIS A 210 -1.46 11.21 -11.63
CA HIS A 210 -1.60 12.59 -12.09
C HIS A 210 -1.89 12.60 -13.59
N ALA A 211 -2.76 13.51 -14.05
CA ALA A 211 -3.14 13.58 -15.47
C ALA A 211 -1.93 13.75 -16.40
N GLU A 212 -0.97 14.60 -16.03
CA GLU A 212 0.28 14.80 -16.78
C GLU A 212 1.14 13.53 -16.84
N ALA A 213 1.12 12.69 -15.80
CA ALA A 213 1.88 11.45 -15.76
C ALA A 213 1.39 10.40 -16.77
N ILE A 214 0.12 10.49 -17.17
CA ILE A 214 -0.44 9.68 -18.26
C ILE A 214 0.17 10.10 -19.59
N GLY A 215 0.15 11.40 -19.89
CA GLY A 215 0.71 11.96 -21.13
C GLY A 215 2.22 11.73 -21.25
N ALA A 216 2.95 11.84 -20.15
CA ALA A 216 4.39 11.59 -20.08
C ALA A 216 4.76 10.09 -20.03
N GLY A 217 3.79 9.17 -19.95
CA GLY A 217 4.05 7.73 -19.99
C GLY A 217 4.71 7.15 -18.73
N HIS A 218 4.64 7.83 -17.58
CA HIS A 218 5.29 7.41 -16.33
C HIS A 218 4.76 6.09 -15.75
N LEU A 219 3.58 5.62 -16.18
CA LEU A 219 3.05 4.32 -15.77
C LEU A 219 3.73 3.12 -16.46
N ARG A 220 4.21 3.27 -17.69
CA ARG A 220 4.79 2.15 -18.47
C ARG A 220 5.92 1.42 -17.75
N PRO A 221 6.96 2.11 -17.22
CA PRO A 221 8.05 1.42 -16.52
C PRO A 221 7.59 0.71 -15.23
N LEU A 222 6.52 1.19 -14.59
CA LEU A 222 5.98 0.58 -13.37
C LEU A 222 5.22 -0.72 -13.66
N ARG A 223 4.75 -0.93 -14.89
CA ARG A 223 4.02 -2.13 -15.32
C ARG A 223 4.93 -3.26 -15.80
N ALA A 224 6.08 -2.92 -16.38
CA ALA A 224 7.06 -3.91 -16.82
C ALA A 224 7.57 -4.67 -15.59
N ALA A 225 7.39 -6.00 -15.53
CA ALA A 225 7.90 -6.83 -14.42
C ALA A 225 9.42 -7.01 -14.52
#